data_AF-A0A348N859-F1
#
_entry.id   AF-A0A348N859-F1
#
_cell.length_a   1.000
_cell.length_b   1.000
_cell.length_c   1.000
_cell.angle_alpha   90.00
_cell.angle_beta   90.00
_cell.angle_gamma   90.00
#
_symmetry.space_group_name_H-M   'P 1'
#
loop_
_entity.id
_entity.type
_entity.pdbx_description
1 polymer ?
#
loop_
_entity_poly.entity_id
_entity_poly.type
_entity_poly.pdbx_seq_one_letter_code
_entity_poly.pdbx_strand_id
1 'polypeptide(L)'
;MEMLSAFAGYAVLGSILSAIFAILHIIGVWNVFKKAGEPGWKAIIPFYNTYTLYKISWSPMWFWISLMGTLLGAALLSFATVTVCVVIGAIIELVVFVVRFVAIYRLCLSFGWGVGKYILTILFAPIMLMVMGFDKSVYAGPVTN
;
A
#
# COMPACT_ATOMS: atom_id res chain seq x y z
N MET A 1 35.67 19.30 -4.49
CA MET A 1 35.28 18.52 -5.69
C MET A 1 35.14 17.02 -5.37
N GLU A 2 36.12 16.38 -4.72
CA GLU A 2 36.08 14.95 -4.38
C GLU A 2 34.90 14.51 -3.48
N MET A 3 34.53 15.33 -2.50
CA MET A 3 33.38 15.06 -1.63
C MET A 3 32.05 15.11 -2.41
N LEU A 4 31.92 16.04 -3.37
CA LEU A 4 30.71 16.18 -4.20
C LEU A 4 30.53 14.99 -5.15
N SER A 5 31.62 14.50 -5.74
CA SER A 5 31.59 13.30 -6.59
C SER A 5 31.28 12.03 -5.80
N ALA A 6 31.74 11.93 -4.54
CA ALA A 6 31.36 10.83 -3.66
C ALA A 6 29.85 10.83 -3.36
N PHE A 7 29.26 11.99 -3.03
CA PHE A 7 27.81 12.12 -2.83
C PHE A 7 27.01 11.76 -4.08
N ALA A 8 27.45 12.20 -5.26
CA ALA A 8 26.84 11.80 -6.53
C ALA A 8 26.90 10.28 -6.75
N GLY A 9 28.03 9.64 -6.42
CA GLY A 9 28.18 8.19 -6.48
C GLY A 9 27.19 7.44 -5.57
N TYR A 10 27.05 7.86 -4.32
CA TYR A 10 26.06 7.27 -3.39
C TYR A 10 24.62 7.50 -3.84
N ALA A 11 24.30 8.67 -4.39
CA ALA A 11 22.96 8.97 -4.91
C ALA A 11 22.61 8.09 -6.12
N VAL A 12 23.56 7.86 -7.03
CA VAL A 12 23.38 6.98 -8.19
C VAL A 12 23.23 5.51 -7.77
N LEU A 13 24.07 5.04 -6.85
CA LEU A 13 23.94 3.68 -6.32
C LEU A 13 22.59 3.49 -5.59
N GLY A 14 22.18 4.48 -4.79
CA GLY A 14 20.91 4.47 -4.07
C GLY A 14 19.69 4.44 -5.00
N SER A 15 19.72 5.19 -6.12
CA SER A 15 18.62 5.20 -7.08
C SER A 15 18.52 3.91 -7.89
N ILE A 16 19.66 3.27 -8.20
CA ILE A 16 19.68 1.95 -8.84
C ILE A 16 19.07 0.90 -7.91
N LEU A 17 19.48 0.87 -6.65
CA LEU A 17 18.95 -0.09 -5.66
C LEU A 17 17.45 0.12 -5.45
N SER A 18 16.98 1.36 -5.31
CA SER A 18 15.55 1.64 -5.14
C SER A 18 14.72 1.25 -6.37
N ALA A 19 15.26 1.44 -7.59
CA ALA A 19 14.61 0.98 -8.82
C ALA A 19 14.49 -0.55 -8.87
N ILE A 20 15.54 -1.29 -8.49
CA ILE A 20 15.50 -2.75 -8.39
C ILE A 20 14.42 -3.19 -7.40
N PHE A 21 14.39 -2.60 -6.20
CA PHE A 21 13.37 -2.90 -5.20
C PHE A 21 11.95 -2.59 -5.70
N ALA A 22 11.75 -1.47 -6.40
CA ALA A 22 10.47 -1.10 -6.97
C ALA A 22 10.00 -2.11 -8.03
N ILE A 23 10.90 -2.56 -8.91
CA ILE A 23 10.59 -3.57 -9.93
C ILE A 23 10.19 -4.90 -9.27
N LEU A 24 10.97 -5.36 -8.28
CA LEU A 24 10.65 -6.59 -7.56
C LEU A 24 9.30 -6.49 -6.84
N HIS A 25 9.01 -5.35 -6.20
CA HIS A 25 7.72 -5.10 -5.57
C HIS A 25 6.56 -5.18 -6.57
N ILE A 26 6.71 -4.54 -7.75
CA ILE A 26 5.71 -4.59 -8.82
C ILE A 26 5.47 -6.04 -9.28
N ILE A 27 6.54 -6.82 -9.48
CA ILE A 27 6.42 -8.25 -9.86
C ILE A 27 5.70 -9.04 -8.75
N GLY A 28 5.99 -8.74 -7.48
CA GLY A 28 5.30 -9.33 -6.35
C GLY A 28 3.78 -9.10 -6.40
N VAL A 29 3.36 -7.83 -6.48
CA VAL A 29 1.95 -7.44 -6.54
C VAL A 29 1.28 -7.96 -7.82
N TRP A 30 1.99 -8.00 -8.95
CA TRP A 30 1.50 -8.60 -10.18
C TRP A 30 1.10 -10.06 -9.96
N ASN A 31 1.90 -10.84 -9.21
CA ASN A 31 1.57 -12.23 -8.90
C ASN A 31 0.41 -12.34 -7.89
N VAL A 32 0.31 -11.43 -6.92
CA VAL A 32 -0.88 -11.35 -6.03
C VAL A 32 -2.16 -11.17 -6.85
N PHE A 33 -2.14 -10.28 -7.83
CA PHE A 33 -3.29 -10.04 -8.70
C PHE A 33 -3.64 -11.25 -9.54
N LYS A 34 -2.65 -11.89 -10.18
CA LYS A 34 -2.90 -13.13 -10.94
C LYS A 34 -3.51 -14.23 -10.07
N LYS A 35 -3.05 -14.39 -8.83
CA LYS A 35 -3.65 -15.34 -7.87
C LYS A 35 -5.10 -15.03 -7.53
N ALA A 36 -5.45 -13.75 -7.47
CA ALA A 36 -6.81 -13.30 -7.23
C ALA A 36 -7.69 -13.24 -8.49
N GLY A 37 -7.21 -13.74 -9.63
CA GLY A 37 -7.93 -13.71 -10.91
C GLY A 37 -7.96 -12.33 -11.58
N GLU A 38 -7.14 -11.40 -11.11
CA GLU A 38 -7.03 -10.04 -11.65
C GLU A 38 -5.85 -9.91 -12.63
N PRO A 39 -5.97 -9.06 -13.68
CA PRO A 39 -4.85 -8.78 -14.58
C PRO A 39 -3.66 -8.14 -13.84
N GLY A 40 -2.49 -8.76 -13.92
CA GLY A 40 -1.32 -8.33 -13.17
C GLY A 40 -0.78 -6.94 -13.56
N TRP A 41 -1.02 -6.47 -14.79
CA TRP A 41 -0.60 -5.12 -15.24
C TRP A 41 -1.21 -3.99 -14.40
N LYS A 42 -2.33 -4.25 -13.72
CA LYS A 42 -2.92 -3.29 -12.78
C LYS A 42 -1.95 -2.92 -11.65
N ALA A 43 -0.94 -3.75 -11.36
CA ALA A 43 0.08 -3.47 -10.34
C ALA A 43 0.99 -2.29 -10.71
N ILE A 44 1.16 -2.00 -11.99
CA ILE A 44 2.04 -0.92 -12.48
C ILE A 44 1.38 0.45 -12.30
N ILE A 45 0.06 0.53 -12.51
CA ILE A 45 -0.65 1.81 -12.46
C ILE A 45 -1.00 2.13 -11.00
N PRO A 46 -0.50 3.23 -10.41
CA PRO A 46 -0.63 3.48 -8.96
C PRO A 46 -2.07 3.43 -8.43
N PHE A 47 -3.01 4.08 -9.13
CA PHE A 47 -4.42 4.11 -8.73
C PHE A 47 -5.11 2.75 -8.91
N TYR A 48 -4.87 2.08 -10.04
CA TYR A 48 -5.45 0.76 -10.29
C TYR A 48 -4.88 -0.31 -9.39
N ASN A 49 -3.60 -0.21 -9.01
CA ASN A 49 -2.96 -1.11 -8.06
C ASN A 49 -3.70 -1.05 -6.72
N THR A 50 -3.79 0.14 -6.14
CA THR A 50 -4.45 0.35 -4.86
C THR A 50 -5.93 -0.04 -4.92
N TYR A 51 -6.64 0.37 -5.97
CA TYR A 51 -8.04 -0.02 -6.19
C TYR A 51 -8.22 -1.54 -6.24
N THR A 52 -7.35 -2.24 -6.96
CA THR A 52 -7.42 -3.70 -7.11
C THR A 52 -7.09 -4.39 -5.80
N LEU A 53 -6.11 -3.89 -5.02
CA LEU A 53 -5.83 -4.37 -3.66
C LEU A 53 -7.06 -4.25 -2.76
N TYR A 54 -7.79 -3.12 -2.79
CA TYR A 54 -9.05 -2.98 -2.06
C TYR A 54 -10.13 -3.93 -2.58
N LYS A 55 -10.24 -4.10 -3.90
CA LYS A 55 -11.20 -5.02 -4.53
C LYS A 55 -11.02 -6.46 -4.07
N ILE A 56 -9.77 -6.93 -3.99
CA ILE A 56 -9.47 -8.32 -3.61
C ILE A 56 -9.43 -8.54 -2.10
N SER A 57 -9.18 -7.50 -1.30
CA SER A 57 -9.12 -7.61 0.17
C SER A 57 -10.45 -7.37 0.86
N TRP A 58 -11.25 -6.40 0.40
CA TRP A 58 -12.44 -5.95 1.10
C TRP A 58 -13.57 -5.52 0.18
N SER A 59 -13.48 -4.32 -0.36
CA SER A 59 -14.41 -3.82 -1.35
C SER A 59 -13.82 -2.60 -2.08
N PRO A 60 -14.21 -2.37 -3.34
CA PRO A 60 -13.82 -1.18 -4.10
C PRO A 60 -14.21 0.15 -3.45
N MET A 61 -15.25 0.16 -2.61
CA MET A 61 -15.75 1.40 -1.99
C MET A 61 -14.73 2.00 -1.02
N TRP A 62 -14.00 1.17 -0.29
CA TRP A 62 -12.98 1.63 0.67
C TRP A 62 -11.80 2.33 0.02
N PHE A 63 -11.49 2.01 -1.23
CA PHE A 63 -10.55 2.79 -2.02
C PHE A 63 -11.02 4.24 -2.16
N TRP A 64 -12.27 4.46 -2.59
CA TRP A 64 -12.82 5.80 -2.79
C TRP A 64 -12.94 6.57 -1.47
N ILE A 65 -13.36 5.92 -0.39
CA ILE A 65 -13.40 6.53 0.95
C ILE A 65 -12.00 6.95 1.38
N SER A 66 -10.99 6.07 1.20
CA SER A 66 -9.61 6.39 1.58
C SER A 66 -9.02 7.52 0.72
N LEU A 67 -9.33 7.56 -0.57
CA LEU A 67 -8.86 8.59 -1.49
C LEU A 67 -9.48 9.95 -1.16
N MET A 68 -10.82 10.02 -1.06
CA MET A 68 -11.52 11.25 -0.72
C MET A 68 -11.20 11.72 0.69
N GLY A 69 -11.08 10.79 1.64
CA GLY A 69 -10.65 11.08 3.00
C GLY A 69 -9.26 11.69 3.05
N THR A 70 -8.29 11.14 2.31
CA THR A 70 -6.92 11.69 2.24
C THR A 70 -6.92 13.09 1.61
N LEU A 71 -7.70 13.31 0.55
CA LEU A 71 -7.76 14.62 -0.11
C LEU A 71 -8.42 15.68 0.79
N LEU A 72 -9.53 15.33 1.46
CA LEU A 72 -10.24 16.22 2.36
C LEU A 72 -9.42 16.50 3.63
N GLY A 73 -8.82 15.48 4.23
CA GLY A 73 -7.95 15.60 5.40
C GLY A 73 -6.77 16.52 5.14
N ALA A 74 -6.02 16.28 4.06
CA ALA A 74 -4.92 17.13 3.63
C ALA A 74 -5.35 18.58 3.32
N ALA A 75 -6.51 18.78 2.68
CA ALA A 75 -7.03 20.11 2.43
C ALA A 75 -7.33 20.86 3.73
N LEU A 76 -7.94 20.19 4.71
CA LEU A 76 -8.24 20.76 6.03
C LEU A 76 -6.97 21.09 6.83
N LEU A 77 -5.97 20.21 6.78
CA LEU A 77 -4.66 20.43 7.40
C LEU A 77 -3.88 21.60 6.78
N SER A 78 -4.18 21.96 5.52
CA SER A 78 -3.57 23.11 4.85
C SER A 78 -4.02 24.45 5.46
N PHE A 79 -5.15 24.49 6.17
CA PHE A 79 -5.60 25.64 6.96
C PHE A 79 -4.94 25.65 8.34
N ALA A 80 -3.59 25.64 8.37
CA ALA A 80 -2.81 25.46 9.60
C ALA A 80 -3.08 26.50 10.70
N THR A 81 -3.64 27.66 10.36
CA THR A 81 -3.99 28.74 11.30
C THR A 81 -5.41 28.62 11.88
N VAL A 82 -6.26 27.75 11.33
CA VAL A 82 -7.64 27.53 11.79
C VAL A 82 -7.69 26.21 12.58
N THR A 83 -7.55 26.30 13.90
CA THR A 83 -7.41 25.14 14.80
C THR A 83 -8.49 24.07 14.61
N VAL A 84 -9.74 24.46 14.39
CA VAL A 84 -10.85 23.53 14.17
C VAL A 84 -10.65 22.71 12.89
N CYS A 85 -10.20 23.34 11.79
CA CYS A 85 -9.90 22.65 10.54
C CYS A 85 -8.76 21.65 10.72
N VAL A 86 -7.70 22.03 11.43
CA VAL A 86 -6.55 21.15 11.69
C VAL A 86 -6.97 19.92 12.49
N VAL A 87 -7.75 20.09 13.56
CA VAL A 87 -8.21 18.98 14.40
C VAL A 87 -9.10 18.02 13.60
N ILE A 88 -10.06 18.53 12.82
CA ILE A 88 -10.92 17.70 11.97
C ILE A 88 -10.10 16.97 10.91
N GLY A 89 -9.18 17.67 10.23
CA GLY A 89 -8.29 17.07 9.23
C GLY A 89 -7.44 15.95 9.81
N ALA A 90 -6.87 16.15 11.01
CA ALA A 90 -6.08 15.13 11.70
C ALA A 90 -6.92 13.89 12.07
N ILE A 91 -8.17 14.07 12.52
CA ILE A 91 -9.08 12.95 12.82
C ILE A 91 -9.40 12.16 11.55
N ILE A 92 -9.68 12.83 10.43
CA ILE A 92 -9.95 12.17 9.15
C ILE A 92 -8.73 11.36 8.71
N GLU A 93 -7.53 11.92 8.76
CA GLU A 93 -6.30 11.20 8.41
C GLU A 93 -6.03 10.02 9.33
N LEU A 94 -6.35 10.13 10.63
CA LEU A 94 -6.26 9.02 11.56
C LEU A 94 -7.22 7.88 11.18
N VAL A 95 -8.46 8.20 10.81
CA VAL A 95 -9.43 7.20 10.34
C VAL A 95 -8.98 6.56 9.04
N VAL A 96 -8.52 7.35 8.07
CA VAL A 96 -7.97 6.85 6.79
C VAL A 96 -6.76 5.96 7.02
N PHE A 97 -5.88 6.33 7.94
CA PHE A 97 -4.74 5.53 8.36
C PHE A 97 -5.22 4.17 8.86
N VAL A 98 -6.16 4.12 9.82
CA VAL A 98 -6.74 2.87 10.33
C VAL A 98 -7.36 2.02 9.21
N VAL A 99 -8.09 2.63 8.27
CA VAL A 99 -8.67 1.91 7.11
C VAL A 99 -7.58 1.21 6.28
N ARG A 100 -6.40 1.83 6.10
CA ARG A 100 -5.27 1.21 5.38
C ARG A 100 -4.73 -0.02 6.13
N PHE A 101 -4.65 0.02 7.46
CA PHE A 101 -4.27 -1.15 8.27
C PHE A 101 -5.28 -2.28 8.17
N VAL A 102 -6.57 -1.93 8.19
CA VAL A 102 -7.66 -2.90 8.04
C VAL A 102 -7.64 -3.52 6.65
N ALA A 103 -7.36 -2.75 5.60
CA ALA A 103 -7.26 -3.27 4.23
C ALA A 103 -6.13 -4.31 4.10
N ILE A 104 -4.96 -4.05 4.70
CA ILE A 104 -3.84 -5.01 4.72
C ILE A 104 -4.18 -6.26 5.54
N TYR A 105 -4.87 -6.08 6.67
CA TYR A 105 -5.31 -7.19 7.50
C TYR A 105 -6.28 -8.10 6.74
N ARG A 106 -7.29 -7.51 6.09
CA ARG A 106 -8.27 -8.24 5.28
C ARG A 106 -7.61 -8.90 4.07
N LEU A 107 -6.61 -8.26 3.46
CA LEU A 107 -5.81 -8.88 2.41
C LEU A 107 -5.11 -10.14 2.92
N CYS A 108 -4.45 -10.06 4.09
CA CYS A 108 -3.81 -11.23 4.69
C CYS A 108 -4.82 -12.37 4.92
N LEU A 109 -5.98 -12.06 5.48
CA LEU A 109 -7.05 -13.03 5.69
C LEU A 109 -7.57 -13.66 4.38
N SER A 110 -7.68 -12.88 3.30
CA SER A 110 -8.04 -13.38 1.96
C SER A 110 -7.05 -14.41 1.40
N PHE A 111 -5.82 -14.46 1.92
CA PHE A 111 -4.81 -15.47 1.59
C PHE A 111 -4.59 -16.50 2.71
N GLY A 112 -5.47 -16.53 3.71
CA GLY A 112 -5.37 -17.45 4.87
C GLY A 112 -4.21 -17.12 5.81
N TRP A 113 -3.66 -15.91 5.76
CA TRP A 113 -2.57 -15.50 6.64
C TRP A 113 -3.12 -15.03 7.99
N GLY A 114 -2.53 -15.55 9.07
CA GLY A 114 -2.85 -15.15 10.44
C GLY A 114 -2.21 -13.81 10.87
N VAL A 115 -2.48 -13.41 12.11
CA VAL A 115 -2.05 -12.11 12.69
C VAL A 115 -0.53 -11.92 12.65
N GLY A 116 0.27 -12.98 12.81
CA GLY A 116 1.74 -12.88 12.75
C GLY A 116 2.25 -12.39 11.38
N LYS A 117 1.78 -12.99 10.28
CA LYS A 117 2.14 -12.55 8.92
C LYS A 117 1.58 -11.15 8.61
N TYR A 118 0.43 -10.80 9.18
CA TYR A 118 -0.12 -9.44 9.09
C TYR A 118 0.80 -8.40 9.72
N ILE A 119 1.27 -8.63 10.95
CA ILE A 119 2.23 -7.74 11.63
C ILE A 119 3.50 -7.60 10.81
N LEU A 120 4.02 -8.71 10.27
CA LEU A 120 5.17 -8.68 9.36
C LEU A 120 4.89 -7.87 8.09
N THR A 121 3.65 -7.92 7.58
CA THR A 121 3.24 -7.14 6.40
C THR A 121 3.15 -5.66 6.72
N ILE A 122 2.80 -5.25 7.94
CA ILE A 122 2.87 -3.85 8.33
C ILE A 122 4.34 -3.37 8.35
N LEU A 123 5.23 -4.15 8.96
CA LEU A 123 6.64 -3.76 9.14
C LEU A 123 7.42 -3.82 7.81
N PHE A 124 7.10 -4.78 6.95
CA PHE A 124 7.84 -5.10 5.73
C PHE A 124 6.90 -5.26 4.52
N ALA A 125 5.96 -4.34 4.34
CA ALA A 125 4.90 -4.42 3.32
C ALA A 125 5.41 -4.77 1.90
N PRO A 126 6.47 -4.13 1.36
CA PRO A 126 6.90 -4.41 -0.01
C PRO A 126 7.38 -5.86 -0.19
N ILE A 127 8.04 -6.42 0.83
CA ILE A 127 8.58 -7.78 0.81
C ILE A 127 7.44 -8.78 1.03
N MET A 128 6.56 -8.52 1.99
CA MET A 128 5.49 -9.45 2.33
C MET A 128 4.43 -9.56 1.24
N LEU A 129 4.10 -8.47 0.54
CA LEU A 129 3.23 -8.55 -0.65
C LEU A 129 3.88 -9.36 -1.78
N MET A 130 5.21 -9.29 -1.92
CA MET A 130 5.93 -10.14 -2.86
C MET A 130 5.89 -11.61 -2.45
N VAL A 131 6.14 -11.90 -1.17
CA VAL A 131 6.00 -13.24 -0.61
C VAL A 131 4.59 -13.78 -0.87
N MET A 132 3.54 -12.99 -0.63
CA MET A 132 2.15 -13.37 -0.93
C MET A 132 1.95 -13.74 -2.39
N GLY A 133 2.60 -13.03 -3.31
CA GLY A 133 2.57 -13.32 -4.74
C GLY A 133 3.20 -14.66 -5.12
N PHE A 134 4.26 -15.09 -4.43
CA PHE A 134 5.02 -16.32 -4.75
C PHE A 134 4.74 -17.51 -3.82
N ASP A 135 4.12 -17.27 -2.66
CA ASP A 135 3.83 -18.29 -1.64
C ASP A 135 2.83 -19.35 -2.16
N LYS A 136 2.64 -20.46 -1.44
CA LYS A 136 1.65 -21.49 -1.78
C LYS A 136 0.21 -21.12 -1.38
N SER A 137 0.00 -19.97 -0.73
CA SER A 137 -1.32 -19.50 -0.31
C SER A 137 -2.27 -19.32 -1.51
N VAL A 138 -3.46 -19.89 -1.38
CA VAL A 138 -4.56 -19.75 -2.34
C VAL A 138 -5.43 -18.57 -1.94
N TYR A 139 -5.85 -17.78 -2.92
CA TYR A 139 -6.77 -16.68 -2.70
C TYR A 139 -8.19 -17.21 -2.45
N ALA A 140 -8.75 -16.93 -1.27
CA ALA A 140 -10.06 -17.40 -0.84
C ALA A 140 -11.20 -16.42 -1.16
N GLY A 141 -10.88 -15.24 -1.71
CA GLY A 141 -11.85 -14.16 -1.94
C GLY A 141 -11.77 -13.04 -0.89
N PRO A 142 -12.48 -11.92 -1.11
CA PRO A 142 -12.58 -10.87 -0.11
C PRO A 142 -13.30 -11.42 1.11
N VAL A 143 -12.76 -11.18 2.31
CA VAL A 143 -13.43 -11.62 3.54
C VAL A 143 -14.79 -10.95 3.62
N THR A 144 -15.88 -11.69 3.54
CA THR A 144 -17.22 -11.19 3.85
C THR A 144 -17.50 -11.56 5.30
N ASN A 145 -17.84 -10.57 6.14
CA ASN A 145 -18.30 -10.85 7.49
C ASN A 145 -19.56 -11.73 7.46
#